data_AF-X1QKX8-F1
#
_entry.id   AF-X1QKX8-F1
#
_cell.length_a   1.000
_cell.length_b   1.000
_cell.length_c   1.000
_cell.angle_alpha   90.00
_cell.angle_beta   90.00
_cell.angle_gamma   90.00
#
_symmetry.space_group_name_H-M   'P 1'
#
loop_
_entity.id
_entity.type
_entity.pdbx_description
1 polymer ?
#
loop_
_entity_poly.entity_id
_entity_poly.type
_entity_poly.pdbx_seq_one_letter_code
_entity_poly.pdbx_strand_id
1 'polypeptide(L)'
;MAGGWRRLDRALHGYVYYVHYDGYVKVILKLGRWLVKHFPRSKFLRTAYDYFFNRYHAKILREEDAKKFVTLHRDIHADPSIAEQIIPFKIANKIVLENPEYIAVTDCPCRLEKTPAYLKEHNDLPVNVCLAIGKTTVNFWLEKIPQRHTRRIASEEALQIIADGHKKGWINTIW
;
A
#
# COMPACT_ATOMS: atom_id res chain seq x y z
N MET A 1 -1.94 22.87 -21.47
CA MET A 1 -3.26 22.21 -21.46
C MET A 1 -3.17 20.76 -22.00
N ALA A 2 -2.45 19.87 -21.30
CA ALA A 2 -2.30 18.44 -21.67
C ALA A 2 -2.55 17.49 -20.49
N GLY A 3 -3.32 17.95 -19.49
CA GLY A 3 -3.42 17.33 -18.17
C GLY A 3 -4.77 16.65 -17.87
N GLY A 4 -5.71 16.62 -18.80
CA GLY A 4 -7.04 16.01 -18.57
C GLY A 4 -7.03 14.49 -18.74
N TRP A 5 -6.59 14.01 -19.91
CA TRP A 5 -6.58 12.58 -20.25
C TRP A 5 -5.62 11.77 -19.38
N ARG A 6 -4.42 12.31 -19.13
CA ARG A 6 -3.42 11.76 -18.19
C ARG A 6 -3.84 11.83 -16.72
N ARG A 7 -4.97 12.44 -16.38
CA ARG A 7 -5.50 12.41 -15.00
C ARG A 7 -6.60 11.36 -14.87
N LEU A 8 -7.40 11.17 -15.92
CA LEU A 8 -8.47 10.18 -15.94
C LEU A 8 -7.94 8.74 -16.03
N ASP A 9 -6.91 8.49 -16.84
CA ASP A 9 -6.24 7.18 -16.89
C ASP A 9 -5.66 6.77 -15.53
N ARG A 10 -4.98 7.69 -14.83
CA ARG A 10 -4.41 7.46 -13.50
C ARG A 10 -5.47 7.39 -12.42
N ALA A 11 -6.55 8.16 -12.53
CA ALA A 11 -7.67 8.07 -11.61
C ALA A 11 -8.42 6.74 -11.79
N LEU A 12 -8.64 6.30 -13.02
CA LEU A 12 -9.27 5.01 -13.33
C LEU A 12 -8.37 3.85 -12.91
N HIS A 13 -7.07 3.90 -13.23
CA HIS A 13 -6.10 2.90 -12.78
C HIS A 13 -6.05 2.87 -11.26
N GLY A 14 -5.97 4.01 -10.58
CA GLY A 14 -6.04 4.10 -9.12
C GLY A 14 -7.33 3.52 -8.58
N TYR A 15 -8.48 3.86 -9.16
CA TYR A 15 -9.78 3.33 -8.76
C TYR A 15 -9.83 1.81 -8.90
N VAL A 16 -9.50 1.26 -10.08
CA VAL A 16 -9.47 -0.19 -10.32
C VAL A 16 -8.45 -0.87 -9.40
N TYR A 17 -7.27 -0.28 -9.23
CA TYR A 17 -6.23 -0.77 -8.34
C TYR A 17 -6.71 -0.86 -6.90
N TYR A 18 -7.33 0.19 -6.36
CA TYR A 18 -7.74 0.18 -4.95
C TYR A 18 -9.03 -0.63 -4.72
N VAL A 19 -10.01 -0.55 -5.62
CA VAL A 19 -11.27 -1.30 -5.51
C VAL A 19 -11.05 -2.79 -5.75
N HIS A 20 -10.41 -3.14 -6.86
CA HIS A 20 -10.16 -4.54 -7.27
C HIS A 20 -8.73 -5.00 -6.99
N TYR A 21 -8.13 -4.50 -5.91
CA TYR A 21 -6.75 -4.76 -5.53
C TYR A 21 -6.36 -6.25 -5.53
N ASP A 22 -7.22 -7.12 -5.01
CA ASP A 22 -7.01 -8.58 -4.99
C ASP A 22 -6.94 -9.16 -6.40
N GLY A 23 -7.94 -8.89 -7.24
CA GLY A 23 -7.95 -9.32 -8.63
C GLY A 23 -6.77 -8.75 -9.42
N TYR A 24 -6.44 -7.48 -9.19
CA TYR A 24 -5.32 -6.79 -9.80
C TYR A 24 -3.97 -7.46 -9.45
N VAL A 25 -3.70 -7.65 -8.15
CA VAL A 25 -2.49 -8.31 -7.66
C VAL A 25 -2.43 -9.75 -8.13
N LYS A 26 -3.54 -10.50 -8.03
CA LYS A 26 -3.63 -11.89 -8.49
C LYS A 26 -3.26 -12.03 -9.97
N VAL A 27 -3.87 -11.21 -10.83
CA VAL A 27 -3.65 -11.25 -12.28
C VAL A 27 -2.20 -10.89 -12.58
N ILE A 28 -1.67 -9.80 -12.00
CA ILE A 28 -0.29 -9.36 -12.24
C ILE A 28 0.71 -10.39 -11.75
N LEU A 29 0.53 -10.94 -10.55
CA LEU A 29 1.44 -11.95 -10.00
C LEU A 29 1.40 -13.25 -10.80
N LYS A 30 0.21 -13.72 -11.21
CA LYS A 30 0.10 -14.94 -12.03
C LYS A 30 0.70 -14.75 -13.42
N LEU A 31 0.36 -13.63 -14.09
CA LEU A 31 0.89 -13.32 -15.42
C LEU A 31 2.40 -13.12 -15.37
N GLY A 32 2.91 -12.38 -14.38
CA GLY A 32 4.34 -12.16 -14.18
C GLY A 32 5.10 -13.48 -13.96
N ARG A 33 4.59 -14.36 -13.09
CA ARG A 33 5.19 -15.70 -12.87
C ARG A 33 5.20 -16.53 -14.15
N TRP A 34 4.10 -16.52 -14.91
CA TRP A 34 4.00 -17.24 -16.18
C TRP A 34 5.01 -16.70 -17.21
N LEU A 35 5.09 -15.38 -17.37
CA LEU A 35 6.03 -14.72 -18.28
C LEU A 35 7.49 -15.04 -17.93
N VAL A 36 7.87 -14.94 -16.65
CA VAL A 36 9.23 -15.25 -16.19
C VAL A 36 9.57 -16.73 -16.41
N LYS A 37 8.62 -17.64 -16.15
CA LYS A 37 8.80 -19.09 -16.36
C LYS A 37 9.03 -19.45 -17.83
N HIS A 38 8.24 -18.88 -18.73
CA HIS A 38 8.25 -19.26 -20.15
C HIS A 38 9.22 -18.43 -21.00
N PHE A 39 9.60 -17.23 -20.57
CA PHE A 39 10.46 -16.31 -21.33
C PHE A 39 11.61 -15.72 -20.50
N PRO A 40 12.41 -16.54 -19.78
CA PRO A 40 13.44 -16.05 -18.85
C PRO A 40 14.57 -15.24 -19.52
N ARG A 41 14.77 -15.42 -20.83
CA ARG A 41 15.82 -14.74 -21.61
C ARG A 41 15.34 -13.52 -22.40
N SER A 42 14.05 -13.17 -22.34
CA SER A 42 13.53 -12.01 -23.06
C SER A 42 14.02 -10.71 -22.43
N LYS A 43 14.87 -9.96 -23.16
CA LYS A 43 15.30 -8.62 -22.74
C LYS A 43 14.12 -7.66 -22.65
N PHE A 44 13.14 -7.77 -23.55
CA PHE A 44 11.95 -6.92 -23.55
C PHE A 44 11.14 -7.08 -22.26
N LEU A 45 10.88 -8.33 -21.84
CA LEU A 45 10.14 -8.58 -20.60
C LEU A 45 10.90 -8.10 -19.36
N ARG A 46 12.24 -8.23 -19.34
CA ARG A 46 13.06 -7.65 -18.27
C ARG A 46 12.95 -6.12 -18.24
N THR A 47 13.12 -5.46 -19.37
CA THR A 47 12.99 -4.00 -19.44
C THR A 47 11.59 -3.53 -19.04
N ALA A 48 10.53 -4.22 -19.48
CA ALA A 48 9.17 -3.91 -19.07
C ALA A 48 8.96 -4.13 -17.56
N TYR A 49 9.45 -5.24 -17.02
CA TYR A 49 9.41 -5.53 -15.58
C TYR A 49 10.11 -4.41 -14.78
N ASP A 50 11.35 -4.09 -15.12
CA ASP A 50 12.12 -3.03 -14.49
C ASP A 50 11.41 -1.67 -14.59
N TYR A 51 10.80 -1.37 -15.74
CA TYR A 51 10.05 -0.13 -15.94
C TYR A 51 8.88 0.03 -14.96
N PHE A 52 8.12 -1.04 -14.71
CA PHE A 52 6.96 -1.03 -13.81
C PHE A 52 7.38 -1.11 -12.34
N PHE A 53 8.26 -2.04 -11.97
CA PHE A 53 8.62 -2.28 -10.57
C PHE A 53 9.56 -1.22 -9.99
N ASN A 54 10.42 -0.59 -10.81
CA ASN A 54 11.23 0.54 -10.34
C ASN A 54 10.40 1.80 -10.06
N ARG A 55 9.11 1.82 -10.43
CA ARG A 55 8.16 2.89 -10.10
C ARG A 55 7.29 2.56 -8.89
N TYR A 56 7.35 1.32 -8.40
CA TYR A 56 6.65 0.92 -7.19
C TYR A 56 7.49 1.36 -6.00
N HIS A 57 7.03 2.41 -5.32
CA HIS A 57 7.76 3.01 -4.22
C HIS A 57 7.02 2.70 -2.92
N ALA A 58 7.61 1.84 -2.11
CA ALA A 58 7.37 1.81 -0.68
C ALA A 58 8.62 2.28 0.04
N LYS A 59 8.43 2.80 1.25
CA LYS A 59 9.52 2.99 2.20
C LYS A 59 9.39 1.97 3.32
N ILE A 60 10.49 1.30 3.64
CA ILE A 60 10.56 0.45 4.84
C ILE A 60 10.58 1.38 6.05
N LEU A 61 9.70 1.10 7.02
CA LEU A 61 9.63 1.80 8.29
C LEU A 61 10.11 0.91 9.42
N ARG A 62 10.90 1.50 10.32
CA ARG A 62 11.17 0.91 11.64
C ARG A 62 9.88 0.95 12.47
N GLU A 63 9.76 0.05 13.44
CA GLU A 63 8.57 -0.01 14.31
C GLU A 63 8.29 1.37 14.95
N GLU A 64 9.31 2.02 15.50
CA GLU A 64 9.21 3.35 16.11
C GLU A 64 8.73 4.44 15.15
N ASP A 65 9.07 4.33 13.87
CA ASP A 65 8.65 5.31 12.86
C ASP A 65 7.20 5.06 12.44
N ALA A 66 6.78 3.80 12.32
CA ALA A 66 5.38 3.45 12.07
C ALA A 66 4.47 3.94 13.21
N LYS A 67 4.90 3.79 14.47
CA LYS A 67 4.17 4.25 15.65
C LYS A 67 3.89 5.76 15.60
N LYS A 68 4.86 6.57 15.14
CA LYS A 68 4.69 8.04 15.03
C LYS A 68 3.52 8.44 14.13
N PHE A 69 3.19 7.66 13.09
CA PHE A 69 2.07 7.97 12.21
C PHE A 69 0.72 7.70 12.87
N VAL A 70 0.60 6.61 13.63
CA VAL A 70 -0.67 6.22 14.28
C VAL A 70 -0.95 7.02 15.55
N THR A 71 0.09 7.59 16.18
CA THR A 71 -0.04 8.47 17.37
C THR A 71 0.05 9.95 17.01
N LEU A 72 -0.12 10.30 15.74
CA LEU A 72 -0.07 11.69 15.31
C LEU A 72 -1.43 12.35 15.54
N HIS A 73 -1.44 13.48 16.25
CA HIS A 73 -2.66 14.23 16.59
C HIS A 73 -2.72 15.61 15.93
N ARG A 74 -2.02 15.79 14.80
CA ARG A 74 -1.99 17.05 14.05
C ARG A 74 -1.89 16.80 12.56
N ASP A 75 -2.52 17.68 11.79
CA ASP A 75 -2.40 17.65 10.34
C ASP A 75 -0.95 17.95 9.91
N ILE A 76 -0.51 17.31 8.83
CA ILE A 76 0.79 17.56 8.22
C ILE A 76 0.56 18.07 6.80
N HIS A 77 1.09 19.27 6.55
CA HIS A 77 1.20 19.85 5.23
C HIS A 77 2.66 20.24 5.02
N ALA A 78 3.36 19.51 4.15
CA ALA A 78 4.70 19.89 3.71
C ALA A 78 4.65 20.23 2.23
N ASP A 79 4.91 21.50 1.93
CA ASP A 79 5.04 21.97 0.56
C ASP A 79 6.30 21.41 -0.09
N PRO A 80 6.35 21.36 -1.45
CA PRO A 80 7.47 20.79 -2.18
C PRO A 80 8.85 21.30 -1.75
N SER A 81 8.99 22.59 -1.44
CA SER A 81 10.27 23.19 -1.02
C SER A 81 10.84 22.59 0.26
N ILE A 82 9.99 22.05 1.14
CA ILE A 82 10.40 21.36 2.38
C ILE A 82 10.52 19.86 2.11
N ALA A 83 9.52 19.28 1.45
CA ALA A 83 9.42 17.85 1.23
C ALA A 83 10.50 17.29 0.29
N GLU A 84 11.03 18.08 -0.66
CA GLU A 84 12.09 17.66 -1.59
C GLU A 84 13.39 17.24 -0.89
N GLN A 85 13.63 17.71 0.33
CA GLN A 85 14.75 17.26 1.16
C GLN A 85 14.65 15.77 1.53
N ILE A 86 13.44 15.21 1.55
CA ILE A 86 13.14 13.83 1.99
C ILE A 86 12.59 12.99 0.83
N ILE A 87 11.84 13.61 -0.08
CA ILE A 87 11.15 12.98 -1.22
C ILE A 87 11.57 13.75 -2.50
N PRO A 88 12.76 13.46 -3.07
CA PRO A 88 13.33 14.24 -4.17
C PRO A 88 12.74 13.89 -5.54
N PHE A 89 11.41 13.82 -5.64
CA PHE A 89 10.70 13.50 -6.88
C PHE A 89 10.16 14.77 -7.56
N LYS A 90 10.15 14.76 -8.89
CA LYS A 90 9.62 15.89 -9.70
C LYS A 90 8.10 16.04 -9.62
N ILE A 91 7.40 15.00 -9.18
CA ILE A 91 5.94 14.93 -9.03
C ILE A 91 5.63 14.18 -7.72
N ALA A 92 4.44 14.42 -7.15
CA ALA A 92 4.03 13.83 -5.87
C ALA A 92 5.01 14.15 -4.72
N ASN A 93 5.53 15.38 -4.71
CA ASN A 93 6.45 15.91 -3.71
C ASN A 93 5.76 16.80 -2.67
N LYS A 94 4.42 16.88 -2.66
CA LYS A 94 3.66 17.52 -1.59
C LYS A 94 3.19 16.45 -0.61
N ILE A 95 3.45 16.63 0.67
CA ILE A 95 2.98 15.73 1.72
C ILE A 95 1.72 16.35 2.35
N VAL A 96 0.62 15.61 2.32
CA VAL A 96 -0.66 16.01 2.92
C VAL A 96 -1.20 14.83 3.72
N LEU A 97 -1.37 15.03 5.03
CA LEU A 97 -2.02 14.08 5.93
C LEU A 97 -2.98 14.86 6.83
N GLU A 98 -4.27 14.71 6.54
CA GLU A 98 -5.36 15.38 7.24
C GLU A 98 -6.13 14.40 8.12
N ASN A 99 -6.44 14.83 9.35
CA ASN A 99 -7.09 14.05 10.38
C ASN A 99 -6.38 12.70 10.60
N PRO A 100 -5.12 12.68 11.04
CA PRO A 100 -4.35 11.44 11.22
C PRO A 100 -4.97 10.45 12.23
N GLU A 101 -5.78 10.94 13.17
CA GLU A 101 -6.56 10.11 14.09
C GLU A 101 -7.64 9.29 13.38
N TYR A 102 -7.94 9.61 12.12
CA TYR A 102 -8.77 8.77 11.27
C TYR A 102 -7.97 7.57 10.78
N ILE A 103 -8.13 6.43 11.46
CA ILE A 103 -7.45 5.17 11.14
C ILE A 103 -8.47 4.09 10.78
N ALA A 104 -8.14 3.29 9.76
CA ALA A 104 -8.84 2.06 9.44
C ALA A 104 -7.86 0.92 9.16
N VAL A 105 -8.33 -0.30 9.36
CA VAL A 105 -7.66 -1.52 8.97
C VAL A 105 -8.46 -2.25 7.90
N THR A 106 -7.77 -2.96 7.02
CA THR A 106 -8.36 -3.82 5.99
C THR A 106 -7.54 -5.10 5.84
N ASP A 107 -8.14 -6.12 5.24
CA ASP A 107 -7.43 -7.34 4.89
C ASP A 107 -6.32 -7.07 3.88
N CYS A 108 -5.11 -7.50 4.22
CA CYS A 108 -3.93 -7.32 3.41
C CYS A 108 -4.05 -8.16 2.14
N PRO A 109 -4.24 -7.53 0.97
CA PRO A 109 -4.39 -8.26 -0.29
C PRO A 109 -3.15 -9.08 -0.63
N CYS A 110 -1.96 -8.61 -0.25
CA CYS A 110 -0.71 -9.34 -0.43
C CYS A 110 -0.64 -10.64 0.39
N ARG A 111 -1.36 -10.73 1.52
CA ARG A 111 -1.49 -11.96 2.32
C ARG A 111 -2.54 -12.90 1.75
N LEU A 112 -3.66 -12.35 1.28
CA LEU A 112 -4.73 -13.13 0.63
C LEU A 112 -4.24 -13.85 -0.63
N GLU A 113 -3.31 -13.25 -1.38
CA GLU A 113 -2.74 -13.83 -2.61
C GLU A 113 -1.51 -14.72 -2.39
N LYS A 114 -1.23 -15.12 -1.15
CA LYS A 114 -0.13 -16.06 -0.86
C LYS A 114 -0.44 -17.48 -1.37
N THR A 115 0.62 -18.26 -1.58
CA THR A 115 0.47 -19.62 -2.12
C THR A 115 -0.14 -20.58 -1.08
N PRO A 116 -0.81 -21.67 -1.49
CA PRO A 116 -1.34 -22.66 -0.56
C PRO A 116 -0.29 -23.25 0.39
N ALA A 117 0.95 -23.44 -0.10
CA ALA A 117 2.06 -23.90 0.74
C ALA A 117 2.41 -22.89 1.85
N TYR A 118 2.48 -21.60 1.51
CA TYR A 118 2.74 -20.54 2.47
C TYR A 118 1.61 -20.43 3.51
N LEU A 119 0.35 -20.50 3.07
CA LEU A 119 -0.82 -20.46 3.94
C LEU A 119 -0.91 -21.69 4.86
N LYS A 120 -0.46 -22.86 4.41
CA LYS A 120 -0.41 -24.08 5.23
C LYS A 120 0.64 -23.98 6.34
N GLU A 121 1.78 -23.36 6.04
CA GLU A 121 2.85 -23.11 7.01
C GLU A 121 2.51 -21.96 7.98
N HIS A 122 1.66 -21.02 7.55
CA HIS A 122 1.26 -19.83 8.30
C HIS A 122 -0.27 -19.78 8.48
N ASN A 123 -0.85 -20.85 9.03
CA ASN A 123 -2.31 -20.99 9.18
C ASN A 123 -2.93 -19.97 10.17
N ASP A 124 -2.10 -19.35 11.01
CA ASP A 124 -2.46 -18.32 11.99
C ASP A 124 -2.20 -16.89 11.48
N LEU A 125 -1.89 -16.71 10.20
CA LEU A 125 -1.49 -15.42 9.66
C LEU A 125 -2.69 -14.43 9.70
N PRO A 126 -2.68 -13.40 10.56
CA PRO A 126 -3.74 -12.42 10.57
C PRO A 126 -3.75 -11.68 9.23
N VAL A 127 -4.91 -11.57 8.61
CA VAL A 127 -5.05 -10.90 7.32
C VAL A 127 -5.41 -9.43 7.47
N ASN A 128 -6.19 -9.07 8.48
CA ASN A 128 -6.66 -7.71 8.77
C ASN A 128 -5.55 -6.85 9.40
N VAL A 129 -4.54 -6.47 8.61
CA VAL A 129 -3.31 -5.81 9.09
C VAL A 129 -2.86 -4.62 8.25
N CYS A 130 -3.48 -4.34 7.10
CA CYS A 130 -3.13 -3.17 6.31
C CYS A 130 -3.83 -1.93 6.88
N LEU A 131 -3.05 -0.90 7.21
CA LEU A 131 -3.55 0.32 7.85
C LEU A 131 -3.69 1.45 6.82
N ALA A 132 -4.79 2.18 6.90
CA ALA A 132 -4.96 3.49 6.28
C ALA A 132 -5.06 4.57 7.36
N ILE A 133 -4.39 5.69 7.13
CA ILE A 133 -4.32 6.83 8.05
C ILE A 133 -4.73 8.08 7.27
N GLY A 134 -5.57 8.90 7.88
CA GLY A 134 -6.12 10.12 7.29
C GLY A 134 -7.52 9.92 6.72
N LYS A 135 -8.39 10.91 6.95
CA LYS A 135 -9.84 10.82 6.69
C LYS A 135 -10.18 10.49 5.24
N THR A 136 -9.49 11.11 4.29
CA THR A 136 -9.74 10.91 2.85
C THR A 136 -9.55 9.46 2.43
N THR A 137 -8.39 8.88 2.77
CA THR A 137 -8.07 7.48 2.41
C THR A 137 -8.96 6.50 3.17
N VAL A 138 -9.20 6.75 4.46
CA VAL A 138 -10.03 5.88 5.29
C VAL A 138 -11.48 5.85 4.80
N ASN A 139 -12.08 7.00 4.49
CA ASN A 139 -13.44 7.03 3.95
C ASN A 139 -13.53 6.29 2.63
N PHE A 140 -12.56 6.52 1.74
CA PHE A 140 -12.50 5.80 0.47
C PHE A 140 -12.43 4.27 0.69
N TRP A 141 -11.64 3.80 1.66
CA TRP A 141 -11.59 2.36 1.98
C TRP A 141 -12.93 1.84 2.51
N LEU A 142 -13.52 2.52 3.50
CA LEU A 142 -14.78 2.11 4.11
C LEU A 142 -15.92 2.03 3.08
N GLU A 143 -15.97 2.98 2.15
CA GLU A 143 -17.01 3.05 1.12
C GLU A 143 -16.80 2.05 -0.02
N LYS A 144 -15.55 1.83 -0.45
CA LYS A 144 -15.26 1.16 -1.73
C LYS A 144 -14.74 -0.26 -1.61
N ILE A 145 -14.22 -0.65 -0.43
CA ILE A 145 -13.72 -2.01 -0.19
C ILE A 145 -14.26 -2.64 1.11
N PRO A 146 -15.57 -2.56 1.41
CA PRO A 146 -16.14 -3.16 2.62
C PRO A 146 -15.98 -4.69 2.65
N GLN A 147 -15.93 -5.35 1.49
CA GLN A 147 -15.74 -6.79 1.35
C GLN A 147 -14.39 -7.32 1.87
N ARG A 148 -13.44 -6.44 2.21
CA ARG A 148 -12.13 -6.79 2.80
C ARG A 148 -12.08 -6.57 4.32
N HIS A 149 -13.23 -6.70 4.97
CA HIS A 149 -13.39 -6.47 6.42
C HIS A 149 -12.79 -5.13 6.85
N THR A 150 -12.98 -4.12 6.01
CA THR A 150 -12.48 -2.77 6.26
C THR A 150 -13.29 -2.14 7.38
N ARG A 151 -12.61 -1.66 8.42
CA ARG A 151 -13.26 -1.05 9.57
C ARG A 151 -12.41 0.03 10.22
N ARG A 152 -13.09 0.93 10.92
CA ARG A 152 -12.47 1.92 11.79
C ARG A 152 -11.83 1.24 12.99
N ILE A 153 -10.67 1.75 13.39
CA ILE A 153 -9.97 1.31 14.60
C ILE A 153 -9.43 2.50 15.37
N ALA A 154 -9.18 2.30 16.66
CA ALA A 154 -8.49 3.26 17.49
C ALA A 154 -6.96 3.15 17.31
N SER A 155 -6.22 4.16 17.78
CA SER A 155 -4.75 4.18 17.67
C SER A 155 -4.11 3.01 18.43
N GLU A 156 -4.68 2.63 19.57
CA GLU A 156 -4.22 1.53 20.42
C GLU A 156 -4.24 0.19 19.68
N GLU A 157 -5.29 -0.08 18.91
CA GLU A 157 -5.39 -1.29 18.10
C GLU A 157 -4.38 -1.26 16.95
N ALA A 158 -4.18 -0.12 16.30
CA ALA A 158 -3.18 0.04 15.25
C ALA A 158 -1.76 -0.20 15.78
N LEU A 159 -1.45 0.32 16.98
CA LEU A 159 -0.20 0.09 17.68
C LEU A 159 0.00 -1.40 18.02
N GLN A 160 -1.05 -2.09 18.44
CA GLN A 160 -1.01 -3.51 18.74
C GLN A 160 -0.71 -4.34 17.48
N ILE A 161 -1.37 -4.03 16.35
CA ILE A 161 -1.10 -4.68 15.05
C ILE A 161 0.37 -4.52 14.65
N ILE A 162 0.92 -3.31 14.77
CA ILE A 162 2.33 -3.01 14.46
C ILE A 162 3.26 -3.80 15.38
N ALA A 163 3.00 -3.80 16.68
CA ALA A 163 3.83 -4.48 17.68
C ALA A 163 3.83 -6.01 17.49
N ASP A 164 2.65 -6.60 17.27
CA ASP A 164 2.53 -8.04 17.03
C ASP A 164 3.17 -8.46 15.71
N GLY A 165 3.07 -7.61 14.69
CA GLY A 165 3.79 -7.82 13.45
C GLY A 165 5.30 -7.83 13.64
N HIS A 166 5.83 -6.87 14.40
CA HIS A 166 7.26 -6.81 14.69
C HIS A 166 7.75 -8.02 15.50
N LYS A 167 6.98 -8.47 16.52
CA LYS A 167 7.29 -9.71 17.27
C LYS A 167 7.36 -10.95 16.39
N LYS A 168 6.54 -11.02 15.34
CA LYS A 168 6.55 -12.09 14.33
C LYS A 168 7.62 -11.88 13.23
N GLY A 169 8.50 -10.87 13.37
CA GLY A 169 9.56 -10.56 12.42
C GLY A 169 9.09 -9.90 11.13
N TRP A 170 7.89 -9.32 11.11
CA TRP A 170 7.36 -8.63 9.93
C TRP A 170 7.91 -7.22 9.80
N ILE A 171 7.99 -6.76 8.56
CA ILE A 171 8.51 -5.45 8.20
C ILE A 171 7.33 -4.54 7.86
N ASN A 172 7.36 -3.32 8.38
CA ASN A 172 6.40 -2.28 8.03
C ASN A 172 6.83 -1.57 6.75
N THR A 173 5.89 -1.37 5.84
CA THR A 173 6.09 -0.61 4.60
C THR A 173 4.99 0.43 4.47
N ILE A 174 5.36 1.64 4.08
CA ILE A 174 4.42 2.72 3.76
C ILE A 174 4.46 3.04 2.27
N TRP A 175 3.30 3.37 1.71
CA TRP A 175 3.05 3.66 0.30
C TRP A 175 2.58 5.10 0.13
#